data_AF-A0ABD4JKL3-F1
#
_entry.id   AF-A0ABD4JKL3-F1
#
_cell.length_a   1.000
_cell.length_b   1.000
_cell.length_c   1.000
_cell.angle_alpha   90.00
_cell.angle_beta   90.00
_cell.angle_gamma   90.00
#
_symmetry.space_group_name_H-M   'P 1'
#
loop_
_entity.id
_entity.type
_entity.pdbx_description
1 polymer ?
#
loop_
_entity_poly.entity_id
_entity_poly.type
_entity_poly.pdbx_seq_one_letter_code
_entity_poly.pdbx_strand_id
1 'polypeptide(L)'
;LKPHHEHLAFDCIDCHTNQGDDPSKFKNIKDEGCLSCHGTKKLLAQRLKFMDTLKANPHNSVHDGPTLYCDECHFEHKPSINMCSECHEHEVPQWMGVTP
;
A
#
# COMPACT_ATOMS: atom_id res chain seq x y z
N LEU A 1 -10.89 -5.89 9.86
CA LEU A 1 -10.12 -4.74 9.37
C LEU A 1 -8.92 -4.54 10.30
N LYS A 2 -7.81 -3.98 9.83
CA LYS A 2 -6.67 -3.60 10.64
C LYS A 2 -7.01 -2.35 11.45
N PRO A 3 -6.36 -2.13 12.61
CA PRO A 3 -6.76 -1.06 13.53
C PRO A 3 -6.83 0.34 12.91
N HIS A 4 -5.94 0.68 11.97
CA HIS A 4 -5.92 2.02 11.37
C HIS A 4 -7.12 2.30 10.44
N HIS A 5 -7.76 1.27 9.86
CA HIS A 5 -9.02 1.39 9.12
C HIS A 5 -10.24 1.12 10.01
N GLU A 6 -10.14 0.16 10.93
CA GLU A 6 -11.22 -0.20 11.86
C GLU A 6 -11.65 0.98 12.75
N HIS A 7 -10.71 1.78 13.26
CA HIS A 7 -11.03 2.96 14.08
C HIS A 7 -11.83 4.04 13.34
N LEU A 8 -11.87 3.99 12.00
CA LEU A 8 -12.65 4.92 11.17
C LEU A 8 -14.06 4.39 10.88
N ALA A 9 -14.41 3.21 11.43
CA ALA A 9 -15.69 2.54 11.22
C ALA A 9 -16.02 2.31 9.73
N PHE A 10 -15.02 1.94 8.94
CA PHE A 10 -15.22 1.60 7.53
C PHE A 10 -15.92 0.26 7.36
N ASP A 11 -16.77 0.21 6.35
CA ASP A 11 -17.43 -0.99 5.84
C ASP A 11 -16.64 -1.59 4.68
N CYS A 12 -16.96 -2.82 4.33
CA CYS A 12 -16.23 -3.55 3.28
C CYS A 12 -16.26 -2.81 1.92
N ILE A 13 -17.37 -2.12 1.63
CA ILE A 13 -17.60 -1.39 0.38
C ILE A 13 -16.74 -0.12 0.25
N ASP A 14 -16.20 0.40 1.36
CA ASP A 14 -15.34 1.59 1.33
C ASP A 14 -14.00 1.30 0.63
N CYS A 15 -13.55 0.04 0.69
CA CYS A 15 -12.41 -0.43 -0.09
C CYS A 15 -12.83 -1.17 -1.37
N HIS A 16 -13.88 -1.99 -1.31
CA HIS A 16 -14.40 -2.77 -2.44
C HIS A 16 -15.42 -1.99 -3.28
N THR A 17 -15.04 -0.80 -3.72
CA THR A 17 -15.90 0.06 -4.54
C THR A 17 -16.34 -0.66 -5.81
N ASN A 18 -17.63 -0.55 -6.15
CA ASN A 18 -18.22 -1.12 -7.36
C ASN A 18 -18.19 -2.67 -7.46
N GLN A 19 -17.96 -3.39 -6.35
CA GLN A 19 -17.97 -4.86 -6.33
C GLN A 19 -19.27 -5.47 -5.76
N GLY A 20 -20.24 -4.61 -5.42
CA GLY A 20 -21.51 -4.99 -4.78
C GLY A 20 -21.35 -5.24 -3.28
N ASP A 21 -22.33 -5.94 -2.69
CA ASP A 21 -22.43 -6.11 -1.23
C ASP A 21 -22.13 -7.53 -0.76
N ASP A 22 -21.66 -8.42 -1.65
CA ASP A 22 -21.38 -9.82 -1.35
C ASP A 22 -19.86 -10.04 -1.23
N PRO A 23 -19.31 -10.15 0.00
CA PRO A 23 -17.87 -10.31 0.20
C PRO A 23 -17.27 -11.54 -0.47
N SER A 24 -18.08 -12.59 -0.72
CA SER A 24 -17.59 -13.80 -1.40
C SER A 24 -17.26 -13.57 -2.88
N LYS A 25 -17.78 -12.49 -3.46
CA LYS A 25 -17.54 -12.10 -4.87
C LYS A 25 -16.46 -11.02 -5.02
N PHE A 26 -15.93 -10.52 -3.89
CA PHE A 26 -14.93 -9.47 -3.92
C PHE A 26 -13.64 -9.95 -4.58
N LYS A 27 -13.04 -9.04 -5.32
CA LYS A 27 -11.76 -9.16 -6.00
C LYS A 27 -10.78 -8.16 -5.38
N ASN A 28 -9.50 -8.39 -5.66
CA ASN A 28 -8.44 -7.46 -5.31
C ASN A 28 -8.76 -6.03 -5.80
N ILE A 29 -8.63 -5.06 -4.90
CA ILE A 29 -9.04 -3.68 -5.11
C ILE A 29 -8.02 -2.87 -5.91
N LYS A 30 -6.79 -3.38 -6.05
CA LYS A 30 -5.66 -2.69 -6.66
C LYS A 30 -5.40 -1.36 -5.95
N ASP A 31 -5.75 -0.26 -6.61
CA ASP A 31 -5.53 1.10 -6.12
C ASP A 31 -6.82 1.84 -5.77
N GLU A 32 -7.96 1.48 -6.35
CA GLU A 32 -9.13 2.36 -6.43
C GLU A 32 -9.63 2.76 -5.03
N GLY A 33 -9.87 1.77 -4.17
CA GLY A 33 -10.27 2.00 -2.77
C GLY A 33 -9.23 2.79 -1.99
N CYS A 34 -7.94 2.49 -2.19
CA CYS A 34 -6.83 3.12 -1.47
C CYS A 34 -6.68 4.61 -1.82
N LEU A 35 -6.66 4.94 -3.12
CA LEU A 35 -6.39 6.29 -3.61
C LEU A 35 -7.56 7.25 -3.37
N SER A 36 -8.77 6.74 -3.11
CA SER A 36 -9.95 7.54 -2.75
C SER A 36 -9.70 8.42 -1.51
N CYS A 37 -8.88 7.92 -0.57
CA CYS A 37 -8.59 8.56 0.70
C CYS A 37 -7.10 8.94 0.85
N HIS A 38 -6.17 8.11 0.35
CA HIS A 38 -4.72 8.37 0.47
C HIS A 38 -4.17 9.32 -0.61
N GLY A 39 -4.98 9.65 -1.62
CA GLY A 39 -4.60 10.53 -2.73
C GLY A 39 -3.76 9.81 -3.79
N THR A 40 -3.16 10.57 -4.71
CA THR A 40 -2.47 9.99 -5.87
C THR A 40 -1.13 9.32 -5.53
N LYS A 41 -0.72 8.31 -6.30
CA LYS A 41 0.61 7.67 -6.14
C LYS A 41 1.76 8.67 -6.21
N LYS A 42 1.65 9.68 -7.08
CA LYS A 42 2.64 10.77 -7.16
C LYS A 42 2.72 11.58 -5.86
N LEU A 43 1.58 11.87 -5.23
CA LEU A 43 1.55 12.56 -3.94
C LEU A 43 2.22 11.71 -2.85
N LEU A 44 1.91 10.41 -2.79
CA LEU A 44 2.48 9.48 -1.82
C LEU A 44 4.01 9.34 -2.00
N ALA A 45 4.48 9.19 -3.24
CA ALA A 45 5.90 9.22 -3.59
C ALA A 45 6.58 10.51 -3.11
N GLN A 46 5.96 11.67 -3.35
CA GLN A 46 6.50 12.97 -2.94
C GLN A 46 6.57 13.13 -1.42
N ARG A 47 5.57 12.64 -0.67
CA ARG A 47 5.59 12.65 0.80
C ARG A 47 6.76 11.85 1.37
N LEU A 48 7.18 10.83 0.63
CA LEU A 48 8.33 9.98 0.97
C LEU A 48 9.62 10.43 0.29
N LYS A 49 9.73 11.63 -0.27
CA LYS A 49 10.95 12.06 -0.99
C LYS A 49 12.23 12.01 -0.14
N PHE A 50 12.14 12.12 1.18
CA PHE A 50 13.29 11.96 2.08
C PHE A 50 13.93 10.55 1.99
N MET A 51 13.15 9.56 1.54
CA MET A 51 13.52 8.16 1.27
C MET A 51 14.32 7.98 -0.03
N ASP A 52 14.27 8.94 -0.95
CA ASP A 52 14.92 8.84 -2.27
C ASP A 52 16.46 8.95 -2.21
N THR A 53 17.03 9.36 -1.07
CA THR A 53 18.49 9.56 -0.89
C THR A 53 19.27 8.29 -1.23
N LEU A 54 18.74 7.11 -0.89
CA LEU A 54 19.28 5.80 -1.25
C LEU A 54 18.42 5.08 -2.30
N LYS A 55 17.59 5.82 -3.04
CA LYS A 55 16.62 5.27 -3.99
C LYS A 55 15.66 4.24 -3.36
N ALA A 56 15.36 4.42 -2.08
CA ALA A 56 14.62 3.48 -1.26
C ALA A 56 13.18 3.95 -0.96
N ASN A 57 12.61 4.74 -1.86
CA ASN A 57 11.22 5.18 -1.75
C ASN A 57 10.28 4.06 -2.23
N PRO A 58 9.49 3.43 -1.35
CA PRO A 58 8.66 2.28 -1.70
C PRO A 58 7.50 2.66 -2.63
N HIS A 59 7.12 3.95 -2.68
CA HIS A 59 6.08 4.46 -3.58
C HIS A 59 6.66 5.05 -4.87
N ASN A 60 7.97 4.95 -5.07
CA ASN A 60 8.65 5.38 -6.29
C ASN A 60 9.93 4.55 -6.47
N SER A 61 9.77 3.24 -6.62
CA SER A 61 10.90 2.31 -6.72
C SER A 61 11.71 2.56 -7.99
N VAL A 62 12.96 2.13 -8.01
CA VAL A 62 13.81 2.24 -9.21
C VAL A 62 13.40 1.30 -10.33
N HIS A 63 12.69 0.22 -10.00
CA HIS A 63 12.27 -0.81 -10.94
C HIS A 63 10.95 -0.45 -11.62
N ASP A 64 9.98 0.00 -10.82
CA ASP A 64 8.59 0.14 -11.24
C ASP A 64 8.08 1.58 -11.10
N GLY A 65 8.87 2.49 -10.54
CA GLY A 65 8.44 3.84 -10.23
C GLY A 65 7.21 3.82 -9.31
N PRO A 66 6.19 4.65 -9.58
CA PRO A 66 4.96 4.67 -8.80
C PRO A 66 3.86 3.78 -9.42
N THR A 67 4.20 2.65 -10.04
CA THR A 67 3.20 1.85 -10.78
C THR A 67 2.63 0.66 -10.01
N LEU A 68 3.37 0.11 -9.03
CA LEU A 68 2.91 -1.00 -8.18
C LEU A 68 1.58 -0.68 -7.51
N TYR A 69 0.70 -1.68 -7.45
CA TYR A 69 -0.59 -1.56 -6.78
C TYR A 69 -0.42 -1.52 -5.27
N CYS A 70 -1.26 -0.74 -4.59
CA CYS A 70 -1.22 -0.63 -3.13
C CYS A 70 -1.34 -2.01 -2.45
N ASP A 71 -2.22 -2.86 -2.99
CA ASP A 71 -2.52 -4.19 -2.47
C ASP A 71 -1.48 -5.27 -2.81
N GLU A 72 -0.33 -4.92 -3.40
CA GLU A 72 0.80 -5.84 -3.56
C GLU A 72 1.67 -5.92 -2.29
N CYS A 73 1.65 -4.87 -1.47
CA CYS A 73 2.42 -4.80 -0.22
C CYS A 73 1.50 -4.58 1.00
N HIS A 74 0.47 -3.74 0.87
CA HIS A 74 -0.46 -3.39 1.93
C HIS A 74 -1.67 -4.32 1.91
N PHE A 75 -1.71 -5.28 2.83
CA PHE A 75 -2.77 -6.28 2.88
C PHE A 75 -3.71 -6.03 4.06
N GLU A 76 -5.01 -5.97 3.80
CA GLU A 76 -6.00 -5.81 4.87
C GLU A 76 -6.40 -7.17 5.49
N HIS A 77 -6.45 -8.22 4.69
CA HIS A 77 -6.94 -9.56 5.08
C HIS A 77 -5.83 -10.57 5.38
N LYS A 78 -4.57 -10.13 5.41
CA LYS A 78 -3.39 -10.91 5.80
C LYS A 78 -2.27 -9.96 6.25
N PRO A 79 -1.16 -10.45 6.84
CA PRO A 79 -0.03 -9.59 7.19
C PRO A 79 0.52 -8.86 5.94
N SER A 80 0.77 -7.56 6.07
CA SER A 80 1.45 -6.75 5.04
C SER A 80 2.91 -7.18 4.91
N ILE A 81 3.49 -6.99 3.73
CA ILE A 81 4.88 -7.37 3.45
C ILE A 81 5.68 -6.15 2.99
N ASN A 82 6.99 -6.21 3.20
CA ASN A 82 7.94 -5.34 2.54
C ASN A 82 8.58 -6.14 1.40
N MET A 83 7.99 -6.08 0.21
CA MET A 83 8.49 -6.81 -0.96
C MET A 83 9.94 -6.44 -1.30
N CYS A 84 10.35 -5.19 -1.03
CA CYS A 84 11.72 -4.75 -1.29
C CYS A 84 12.74 -5.53 -0.44
N SER A 85 12.38 -5.93 0.78
CA SER A 85 13.25 -6.68 1.68
C SER A 85 13.53 -8.10 1.19
N GLU A 86 12.78 -8.64 0.23
CA GLU A 86 13.08 -9.95 -0.36
C GLU A 86 14.43 -9.98 -1.09
N CYS A 87 14.86 -8.82 -1.63
CA CYS A 87 16.14 -8.67 -2.32
C CYS A 87 17.09 -7.69 -1.61
N HIS A 88 16.57 -6.64 -0.96
CA HIS A 88 17.34 -5.52 -0.43
C HIS A 88 17.44 -5.50 1.11
N GLU A 89 17.30 -6.65 1.77
CA GLU A 89 17.30 -6.78 3.24
C GLU A 89 18.53 -6.12 3.90
N HIS A 90 19.69 -6.19 3.25
CA HIS A 90 20.97 -5.64 3.74
C HIS A 90 21.32 -4.26 3.19
N GLU A 91 20.58 -3.74 2.21
CA GLU A 91 20.95 -2.54 1.45
C GLU A 91 20.13 -1.32 1.87
N VAL A 92 18.82 -1.50 1.97
CA VAL A 92 17.95 -0.45 2.51
C VAL A 92 18.05 -0.58 4.02
N PRO A 93 18.53 0.45 4.75
CA PRO A 93 18.52 0.34 6.19
C PRO A 93 17.08 0.03 6.63
N GLN A 94 16.88 -0.75 7.68
CA GLN A 94 15.55 -1.22 8.09
C GLN A 94 14.66 -0.10 8.67
N TRP A 95 14.90 1.15 8.28
CA TRP A 95 14.06 2.31 8.56
C TRP A 95 12.73 2.23 7.79
N MET A 96 12.63 1.39 6.75
CA MET A 96 11.34 0.86 6.31
C MET A 96 10.81 -0.06 7.41
N GLY A 97 10.02 0.52 8.32
CA GLY A 97 9.35 -0.22 9.38
C GLY A 97 8.33 -1.24 8.84
N VAL A 98 7.57 -1.85 9.74
CA VAL A 98 6.49 -2.78 9.36
C VAL A 98 5.54 -2.08 8.40
N THR A 99 5.36 -2.66 7.21
CA THR A 99 4.37 -2.20 6.25
C THR A 99 2.99 -2.17 6.93
N PRO A 100 2.30 -1.01 6.98
CA PRO A 100 0.98 -0.90 7.57
C PRO A 100 -0.03 -1.90 6.99
#